data_AF-A0A7K2M8X5-F1
#
_entry.id   AF-A0A7K2M8X5-F1
#
_cell.length_a   1.000
_cell.length_b   1.000
_cell.length_c   1.000
_cell.angle_alpha   90.00
_cell.angle_beta   90.00
_cell.angle_gamma   90.00
#
_symmetry.space_group_name_H-M   'P 1'
#
loop_
_entity.id
_entity.type
_entity.pdbx_description
1 polymer ?
#
loop_
_entity_poly.entity_id
_entity_poly.type
_entity_poly.pdbx_seq_one_letter_code
_entity_poly.pdbx_strand_id
1 'polypeptide(L)' 'RIAARARELVDQGTPIEAACRIIILEDQLEEAQRINEQLRGRRSEQQPETTA' A
#
# COMPACT_ATOMS: atom_id res chain seq x y z
N ARG A 1 -2.26 -7.26 15.45
CA ARG A 1 -1.67 -5.95 15.09
C ARG A 1 -2.73 -4.96 14.61
N ILE A 2 -3.56 -5.31 13.62
CA ILE A 2 -4.65 -4.47 13.10
C ILE A 2 -5.61 -3.96 14.19
N ALA A 3 -6.09 -4.84 15.08
CA ALA A 3 -7.01 -4.45 16.15
C ALA A 3 -6.43 -3.43 17.15
N ALA A 4 -5.13 -3.53 17.46
CA ALA A 4 -4.46 -2.57 18.35
C ALA A 4 -4.32 -1.19 17.69
N ARG A 5 -3.99 -1.18 16.39
CA ARG A 5 -3.88 0.05 15.60
C ARG A 5 -5.23 0.73 15.38
N ALA A 6 -6.27 -0.04 15.10
CA ALA A 6 -7.63 0.48 15.02
C ALA A 6 -8.05 1.11 16.35
N ARG A 7 -7.65 0.49 17.48
CA ARG A 7 -7.93 1.03 18.82
C ARG A 7 -7.21 2.34 19.07
N GLU A 8 -5.92 2.46 18.73
CA GLU A 8 -5.18 3.73 18.83
C GLU A 8 -5.82 4.86 18.01
N LEU A 9 -6.24 4.58 16.77
CA LEU A 9 -6.92 5.56 15.93
C LEU A 9 -8.24 6.03 16.56
N VAL A 10 -9.00 5.10 17.13
CA VAL A 10 -10.26 5.39 17.82
C VAL A 10 -10.02 6.17 19.11
N ASP A 11 -9.01 5.81 19.88
CA ASP A 11 -8.64 6.49 21.11
C ASP A 11 -8.15 7.94 20.83
N GLN A 12 -7.64 8.21 19.61
CA GLN A 12 -7.32 9.56 19.11
C GLN A 12 -8.54 10.33 18.57
N GLY A 13 -9.74 9.76 18.64
CA GLY A 13 -10.99 10.38 18.19
C GLY A 13 -11.40 10.06 16.75
N THR A 14 -10.72 9.13 16.07
CA THR A 14 -11.15 8.67 14.75
C THR A 14 -12.39 7.80 14.89
N PRO A 15 -13.47 8.04 14.12
CA PRO A 15 -14.61 7.13 14.11
C PRO A 15 -14.16 5.71 13.74
N ILE A 16 -14.71 4.69 14.40
CA ILE A 16 -14.27 3.30 14.19
C ILE A 16 -14.42 2.85 12.74
N GLU A 17 -15.45 3.32 12.05
CA GLU A 17 -15.64 3.07 10.62
C GLU A 17 -14.51 3.68 9.78
N ALA A 18 -14.10 4.91 10.10
CA ALA A 18 -12.98 5.57 9.44
C ALA A 18 -11.65 4.86 9.74
N ALA A 19 -11.41 4.45 10.98
CA ALA A 19 -10.22 3.69 11.37
C ALA A 19 -10.11 2.36 10.61
N CYS A 20 -11.21 1.61 10.53
CA CYS A 20 -11.27 0.37 9.75
C CYS A 20 -11.03 0.62 8.26
N ARG A 21 -11.62 1.69 7.71
CA ARG A 21 -11.45 2.05 6.29
C ARG A 21 -10.03 2.49 5.96
N ILE A 22 -9.38 3.24 6.84
CA ILE A 22 -7.97 3.66 6.70
C ILE A 22 -7.08 2.43 6.56
N ILE A 23 -7.22 1.46 7.46
CA ILE A 23 -6.36 0.27 7.46
C ILE A 23 -6.54 -0.53 6.16
N ILE A 24 -7.79 -0.72 5.70
CA ILE A 24 -8.06 -1.43 4.45
C ILE A 24 -7.42 -0.72 3.25
N LEU A 25 -7.52 0.61 3.19
CA LEU A 25 -6.96 1.39 2.10
C LEU A 25 -5.43 1.38 2.09
N GLU A 26 -4.80 1.35 3.26
CA GLU A 26 -3.34 1.23 3.36
C GLU A 26 -2.85 -0.14 2.90
N ASP A 27 -3.52 -1.22 3.30
CA ASP A 27 -3.19 -2.57 2.82
C ASP A 27 -3.33 -2.65 1.29
N GLN A 28 -4.38 -2.04 0.73
CA GLN A 28 -4.58 -1.95 -0.72
C GLN A 28 -3.51 -1.10 -1.41
N LEU A 29 -3.09 0.01 -0.80
CA LEU A 29 -2.07 0.88 -1.33
C LEU A 29 -0.71 0.18 -1.37
N GLU A 30 -0.33 -0.51 -0.29
CA GLU A 30 0.91 -1.27 -0.22
C GLU A 30 0.96 -2.35 -1.31
N GLU A 31 -0.13 -3.09 -1.50
CA GLU A 31 -0.19 -4.12 -2.54
C GLU A 31 -0.11 -3.50 -3.95
N ALA A 32 -0.82 -2.40 -4.19
CA ALA A 32 -0.73 -1.69 -5.46
C ALA A 32 0.68 -1.15 -5.73
N GLN A 33 1.38 -0.66 -4.71
CA GLN A 33 2.77 -0.20 -4.82
C GLN A 33 3.71 -1.36 -5.16
N ARG A 34 3.59 -2.49 -4.47
CA ARG A 34 4.38 -3.70 -4.76
C ARG A 34 4.20 -4.17 -6.20
N ILE A 35 2.96 -4.24 -6.68
CA ILE A 35 2.66 -4.62 -8.07
C ILE A 35 3.29 -3.62 -9.05
N ASN A 36 3.17 -2.32 -8.77
CA ASN A 36 3.77 -1.28 -9.60
C ASN A 36 5.30 -1.39 -9.66
N GLU A 37 5.96 -1.64 -8.53
CA GLU A 37 7.40 -1.86 -8.47
C GLU A 37 7.82 -3.09 -9.28
N GLN A 38 7.11 -4.21 -9.13
CA GLN A 38 7.36 -5.42 -9.93
C GLN A 38 7.14 -5.20 -11.43
N LEU A 39 6.12 -4.42 -11.81
CA LEU A 39 5.89 -4.06 -13.21
C LEU A 39 6.99 -3.14 -13.75
N ARG A 40 7.47 -2.19 -12.94
CA ARG A 40 8.58 -1.30 -13.30
C ARG A 40 9.88 -2.07 -13.44
N GLY A 41 10.20 -2.97 -12.50
CA GLY A 41 11.37 -3.85 -12.55
C GLY A 41 11.39 -4.75 -13.79
N ARG A 42 10.26 -5.41 -14.08
CA ARG A 42 10.12 -6.19 -15.32
C ARG A 42 10.25 -5.35 -16.58
N ARG A 43 9.72 -4.12 -16.58
CA ARG A 43 9.87 -3.21 -17.72
C ARG A 43 11.32 -2.78 -17.94
N SER A 44 12.09 -2.55 -16.87
CA SER A 44 13.52 -2.24 -16.98
C SER A 44 14.34 -3.44 -17.46
N GLU A 45 13.98 -4.67 -17.08
CA GLU A 45 14.65 -5.89 -17.57
C GLU A 45 14.31 -6.21 -19.04
N GLN A 46 13.12 -5.81 -19.51
CA GLN A 46 12.65 -6.01 -20.87
C GLN A 46 13.05 -4.91 -21.86
N GLN A 47 13.72 -3.84 -21.41
CA GLN A 47 14.40 -2.91 -22.30
C GLN A 47 15.86 -3.37 -22.46
N PRO A 48 16.19 -4.19 -23.49
CA PRO A 48 17.55 -4.24 -23.94
C PRO A 48 17.89 -2.85 -24.48
N GLU A 49 19.11 -2.44 -24.18
CA GLU A 49 19.81 -1.25 -24.62
C GLU A 49 19.77 -1.12 -26.16
N THR A 50 18.62 -0.70 -26.73
CA THR A 50 18.55 -0.21 -28.11
C THR A 50 18.97 1.25 -28.08
N THR A 51 20.27 1.50 -27.87
CA THR A 51 20.97 2.71 -28.31
C THR A 51 22.48 2.45 -28.22
N ALA A 52 23.07 1.92 -29.29
CA ALA A 52 24.40 2.27 -29.78
C ALA A 52 24.60 1.69 -31.19
#